data_AF-A0A6N6KIU9-F1
#
_entry.id   AF-A0A6N6KIU9-F1
#
_cell.length_a   1.000
_cell.length_b   1.000
_cell.length_c   1.000
_cell.angle_alpha   90.00
_cell.angle_beta   90.00
_cell.angle_gamma   90.00
#
_symmetry.space_group_name_H-M   'P 1'
#
loop_
_entity.id
_entity.type
_entity.pdbx_description
1 polymer ?
#
loop_
_entity_poly.entity_id
_entity_poly.type
_entity_poly.pdbx_seq_one_letter_code
_entity_poly.pdbx_strand_id
1 'polypeptide(L)'
;MKKSFLMTLFLLGSIVMTGQNSTSIIQQYLEANSEVLKLSTTDIKDWTITDQHTSRQSGATYVYIRQQYQGIGIFNGVANFAIKHGKVVSFGNRLVQNIDKKASYATPTLNPYEAIQSAAQQLNLLSPSDLRVLEATSSTKFLYNKAGISLENIPVELMFQAIAEDDVRLVWNLSIYTLDANHWWSVRIDAHTGELVHKNDWVTHCKVDHTVFARCNHGNTKKSMKQSIGTFELPNSYNVFPLPLESPGHGDRSIVTDPADATASPYGWHDTDGVDGAEFTTTRGNNVFAYEDAGDTNNPNAGFSPDGGETLEFDFPYNPGDNPVEYQPAAITNLFYLNNMMHDIWYYYGFDEASGNFQFSNYGHGGEDGDYVLAEAQDGSGTNNANFATPPDGSNPRMQMYLWYGGFGDFLNIHSPAAIEGSYPATDAVFGPGLPETPITAEVVLVEDDTDPVNDGCETILNGADLAGKIALVDRGECNFTIKVLSAQNQGAVAVIVVNNTDGAPITMGGTEGQITIPSIMIFKSDGDLIKAELE
;
A
#
# COMPACT_ATOMS: atom_id res chain seq x y z
N MET A 1 19.69 -22.68 -66.87
CA MET A 1 20.59 -21.98 -65.92
C MET A 1 19.87 -21.87 -64.60
N LYS A 2 20.47 -22.42 -63.54
CA LYS A 2 19.96 -22.49 -62.17
C LYS A 2 19.91 -21.09 -61.54
N LYS A 3 18.82 -20.75 -60.84
CA LYS A 3 18.89 -19.89 -59.66
C LYS A 3 18.04 -20.53 -58.56
N SER A 4 18.75 -20.91 -57.50
CA SER A 4 18.27 -21.55 -56.30
C SER A 4 17.72 -20.48 -55.36
N PHE A 5 16.51 -20.67 -54.83
CA PHE A 5 15.97 -19.86 -53.75
C PHE A 5 16.13 -20.68 -52.46
N LEU A 6 17.03 -20.23 -51.59
CA LEU A 6 17.28 -20.83 -50.29
C LEU A 6 16.20 -20.31 -49.33
N MET A 7 15.36 -21.22 -48.83
CA MET A 7 14.34 -20.92 -47.83
C MET A 7 14.97 -21.13 -46.46
N THR A 8 15.26 -20.03 -45.75
CA THR A 8 15.80 -20.06 -44.39
C THR A 8 14.66 -20.38 -43.42
N LEU A 9 14.67 -21.60 -42.89
CA LEU A 9 13.77 -22.05 -41.83
C LEU A 9 14.26 -21.48 -40.49
N PHE A 10 13.56 -20.49 -39.95
CA PHE A 10 13.81 -19.99 -38.59
C PHE A 10 13.33 -21.04 -37.59
N LEU A 11 14.26 -21.66 -36.85
CA LEU A 11 13.95 -22.51 -35.70
C LEU A 11 13.42 -21.64 -34.55
N LEU A 12 12.10 -21.60 -34.38
CA LEU A 12 11.45 -21.31 -33.10
C LEU A 12 11.43 -22.62 -32.30
N GLY A 13 12.37 -22.79 -31.38
CA GLY A 13 12.48 -24.04 -30.64
C GLY A 13 13.27 -23.91 -29.35
N SER A 14 12.68 -23.28 -28.33
CA SER A 14 13.23 -23.37 -26.96
C SER A 14 12.18 -23.39 -25.83
N ILE A 15 10.92 -23.00 -26.04
CA ILE A 15 9.94 -22.94 -24.92
C ILE A 15 9.13 -24.26 -24.75
N VAL A 16 9.04 -25.10 -25.78
CA VAL A 16 8.14 -26.27 -25.76
C VAL A 16 8.74 -27.50 -25.02
N MET A 17 10.06 -27.58 -24.84
CA MET A 17 10.69 -28.82 -24.32
C MET A 17 10.69 -28.97 -22.80
N THR A 18 10.63 -27.90 -22.01
CA THR A 18 10.62 -28.00 -20.54
C THR A 18 9.22 -28.29 -19.99
N GLY A 19 8.18 -27.67 -20.57
CA GLY A 19 6.78 -27.86 -20.15
C GLY A 19 6.26 -29.29 -20.30
N GLN A 20 6.65 -30.02 -21.36
CA GLN A 20 6.25 -31.42 -21.54
C GLN A 20 6.80 -32.33 -20.42
N ASN A 21 7.97 -32.02 -19.88
CA ASN A 21 8.56 -32.81 -18.80
C ASN A 21 7.83 -32.55 -17.48
N SER A 22 7.67 -31.28 -17.09
CA SER A 22 6.95 -30.88 -15.87
C SER A 22 5.53 -31.46 -15.83
N THR A 23 4.79 -31.37 -16.94
CA THR A 23 3.43 -31.88 -17.00
C THR A 23 3.36 -33.37 -16.73
N SER A 24 4.22 -34.16 -17.36
CA SER A 24 4.23 -35.61 -17.17
C SER A 24 4.64 -36.02 -15.75
N ILE A 25 5.63 -35.33 -15.15
CA ILE A 25 6.07 -35.57 -13.76
C ILE A 25 4.93 -35.28 -12.78
N ILE A 26 4.25 -34.14 -12.95
CA ILE A 26 3.15 -33.72 -12.09
C ILE A 26 1.97 -34.68 -12.21
N GLN A 27 1.59 -35.07 -13.44
CA GLN A 27 0.49 -36.00 -13.67
C GLN A 27 0.76 -37.35 -12.99
N GLN A 28 1.95 -37.91 -13.18
CA GLN A 28 2.34 -39.17 -12.53
C GLN A 28 2.34 -39.05 -11.00
N TYR A 29 2.79 -37.92 -10.46
CA TYR A 29 2.79 -37.68 -9.02
C TYR A 29 1.37 -37.61 -8.47
N LEU A 30 0.46 -36.88 -9.13
CA LEU A 30 -0.94 -36.76 -8.72
C LEU A 30 -1.65 -38.11 -8.77
N GLU A 31 -1.44 -38.90 -9.84
CA GLU A 31 -2.01 -40.24 -9.98
C GLU A 31 -1.52 -41.18 -8.87
N ALA A 32 -0.20 -41.20 -8.63
CA ALA A 32 0.42 -42.06 -7.62
C ALA A 32 0.02 -41.71 -6.17
N ASN A 33 -0.38 -40.45 -5.91
CA ASN A 33 -0.76 -39.97 -4.59
C ASN A 33 -2.28 -39.72 -4.44
N SER A 34 -3.07 -40.00 -5.48
CA SER A 34 -4.50 -39.67 -5.53
C SER A 34 -5.31 -40.21 -4.34
N GLU A 35 -5.06 -41.44 -3.91
CA GLU A 35 -5.72 -42.06 -2.74
C GLU A 35 -5.45 -41.30 -1.44
N VAL A 36 -4.18 -40.91 -1.21
CA VAL A 36 -3.77 -40.18 0.01
C VAL A 36 -4.32 -38.76 -0.01
N LEU A 37 -4.33 -38.13 -1.19
CA LEU A 37 -4.86 -36.79 -1.40
C LEU A 37 -6.40 -36.74 -1.44
N LYS A 38 -7.05 -37.91 -1.45
CA LYS A 38 -8.50 -38.09 -1.63
C LYS A 38 -9.04 -37.38 -2.88
N LEU A 39 -8.23 -37.36 -3.94
CA LEU A 39 -8.60 -36.79 -5.22
C LEU A 39 -9.14 -37.89 -6.12
N SER A 40 -10.29 -37.64 -6.73
CA SER A 40 -10.87 -38.51 -7.76
C SER A 40 -10.09 -38.39 -9.07
N THR A 41 -10.29 -39.34 -9.98
CA THR A 41 -9.72 -39.27 -11.33
C THR A 41 -10.20 -38.04 -12.08
N THR A 42 -11.41 -37.56 -11.83
CA THR A 42 -11.94 -36.33 -12.43
C THR A 42 -11.23 -35.09 -11.91
N ASP A 43 -10.87 -35.07 -10.62
CA ASP A 43 -10.26 -33.90 -9.97
C ASP A 43 -8.86 -33.60 -10.55
N ILE A 44 -8.13 -34.61 -11.00
CA ILE A 44 -6.77 -34.48 -11.55
C ILE A 44 -6.70 -34.70 -13.06
N LYS A 45 -7.86 -34.77 -13.73
CA LYS A 45 -7.94 -35.01 -15.18
C LYS A 45 -7.58 -33.77 -15.98
N ASP A 46 -8.04 -32.61 -15.52
CA ASP A 46 -7.99 -31.36 -16.25
C ASP A 46 -7.40 -30.28 -15.36
N TRP A 47 -6.25 -29.74 -15.77
CA TRP A 47 -5.52 -28.70 -15.06
C TRP A 47 -4.54 -28.06 -16.03
N THR A 48 -4.16 -26.82 -15.76
CA THR A 48 -3.18 -26.07 -16.55
C THR A 48 -2.09 -25.53 -15.66
N ILE A 49 -0.86 -25.47 -16.19
CA ILE A 49 0.22 -24.72 -15.56
C ILE A 49 -0.15 -23.23 -15.66
N THR A 50 -0.24 -22.55 -14.52
CA THR A 50 -0.45 -21.10 -14.47
C THR A 50 0.86 -20.34 -14.46
N ASP A 51 1.88 -20.93 -13.84
CA ASP A 51 3.21 -20.34 -13.78
C ASP A 51 4.27 -21.44 -13.63
N GLN A 52 5.45 -21.21 -14.20
CA GLN A 52 6.62 -22.03 -13.89
C GLN A 52 7.91 -21.23 -14.00
N HIS A 53 8.83 -21.47 -13.09
CA HIS A 53 10.18 -20.94 -13.18
C HIS A 53 11.20 -21.89 -12.55
N THR A 54 12.47 -21.73 -12.92
CA THR A 54 13.56 -22.48 -12.29
C THR A 54 14.40 -21.54 -11.46
N SER A 55 14.39 -21.73 -10.15
CA SER A 55 15.17 -20.91 -9.22
C SER A 55 16.65 -21.10 -9.50
N ARG A 56 17.36 -19.99 -9.76
CA ARG A 56 18.82 -19.99 -9.97
C ARG A 56 19.57 -20.46 -8.72
N GLN A 57 19.00 -20.23 -7.54
CA GLN A 57 19.63 -20.57 -6.26
C GLN A 57 19.53 -22.04 -5.91
N SER A 58 18.31 -22.58 -5.97
CA SER A 58 18.08 -23.96 -5.56
C SER A 58 18.25 -24.95 -6.71
N GLY A 59 18.18 -24.49 -7.96
CA GLY A 59 18.11 -25.33 -9.15
C GLY A 59 16.83 -26.17 -9.24
N ALA A 60 15.83 -25.89 -8.38
CA ALA A 60 14.51 -26.51 -8.45
C ALA A 60 13.62 -25.72 -9.42
N THR A 61 12.84 -26.44 -10.21
CA THR A 61 11.76 -25.88 -11.02
C THR A 61 10.50 -25.83 -10.17
N TYR A 62 10.03 -24.63 -9.87
CA TYR A 62 8.74 -24.39 -9.25
C TYR A 62 7.67 -24.36 -10.33
N VAL A 63 6.60 -25.12 -10.13
CA VAL A 63 5.48 -25.22 -11.08
C VAL A 63 4.20 -25.03 -10.31
N TYR A 64 3.38 -24.09 -10.75
CA TYR A 64 2.07 -23.78 -10.21
C TYR A 64 1.01 -24.23 -11.21
N ILE A 65 0.05 -25.01 -10.73
CA ILE A 65 -1.07 -25.48 -11.55
C ILE A 65 -2.39 -24.98 -10.99
N ARG A 66 -3.37 -24.84 -11.89
CA ARG A 66 -4.76 -24.59 -11.57
C ARG A 66 -5.62 -25.71 -12.12
N GLN A 67 -6.42 -26.29 -11.25
CA GLN A 67 -7.44 -27.28 -11.59
C GLN A 67 -8.47 -26.68 -12.53
N GLN A 68 -8.95 -27.49 -13.47
CA GLN A 68 -10.05 -27.14 -14.34
C GLN A 68 -11.16 -28.18 -14.23
N TYR A 69 -12.37 -27.74 -14.52
CA TYR A 69 -13.51 -28.62 -14.73
C TYR A 69 -14.26 -28.17 -15.97
N GLN A 70 -14.35 -29.06 -16.97
CA GLN A 70 -14.97 -28.77 -18.27
C GLN A 70 -14.33 -27.56 -18.98
N GLY A 71 -13.00 -27.39 -18.86
CA GLY A 71 -12.28 -26.26 -19.45
C GLY A 71 -12.44 -24.91 -18.72
N ILE A 72 -13.11 -24.89 -17.56
CA ILE A 72 -13.26 -23.69 -16.72
C ILE A 72 -12.34 -23.84 -15.51
N GLY A 73 -11.52 -22.82 -15.25
CA GLY A 73 -10.60 -22.81 -14.12
C GLY A 73 -11.32 -22.75 -12.78
N ILE A 74 -10.75 -23.41 -11.77
CA ILE A 74 -11.26 -23.37 -10.40
C ILE A 74 -10.41 -22.39 -9.59
N PHE A 75 -11.02 -21.30 -9.12
CA PHE A 75 -10.38 -20.34 -8.24
C PHE A 75 -9.95 -21.01 -6.93
N ASN A 76 -8.71 -20.75 -6.51
CA ASN A 76 -8.04 -21.41 -5.39
C ASN A 76 -7.94 -22.95 -5.46
N GLY A 77 -8.42 -23.58 -6.53
CA GLY A 77 -8.16 -24.98 -6.86
C GLY A 77 -6.75 -25.11 -7.44
N VAL A 78 -5.74 -24.86 -6.62
CA VAL A 78 -4.34 -24.76 -7.06
C VAL A 78 -3.45 -25.80 -6.38
N ALA A 79 -2.36 -26.15 -7.03
CA ALA A 79 -1.28 -26.91 -6.43
C ALA A 79 0.08 -26.38 -6.90
N ASN A 80 1.08 -26.48 -6.04
CA ASN A 80 2.43 -26.03 -6.32
C ASN A 80 3.43 -27.16 -6.09
N PHE A 81 4.38 -27.29 -7.00
CA PHE A 81 5.37 -28.35 -7.04
C PHE A 81 6.76 -27.76 -7.12
N ALA A 82 7.68 -28.26 -6.29
CA ALA A 82 9.11 -28.06 -6.53
C ALA A 82 9.66 -29.35 -7.14
N ILE A 83 10.18 -29.26 -8.36
CA ILE A 83 10.75 -30.37 -9.12
C ILE A 83 12.26 -30.21 -9.18
N LYS A 84 13.00 -31.23 -8.75
CA LYS A 84 14.47 -31.25 -8.82
C LYS A 84 14.95 -32.62 -9.24
N HIS A 85 15.89 -32.66 -10.20
CA HIS A 85 16.40 -33.91 -10.79
C HIS A 85 15.29 -34.85 -11.31
N GLY A 86 14.25 -34.28 -11.93
CA GLY A 86 13.12 -35.04 -12.49
C GLY A 86 12.18 -35.66 -11.46
N LYS A 87 12.20 -35.20 -10.21
CA LYS A 87 11.32 -35.68 -9.13
C LYS A 87 10.69 -34.51 -8.38
N VAL A 88 9.46 -34.69 -7.92
CA VAL A 88 8.82 -33.77 -6.98
C VAL A 88 9.51 -33.91 -5.62
N VAL A 89 10.09 -32.81 -5.13
CA VAL A 89 10.77 -32.74 -3.83
C VAL A 89 9.97 -31.98 -2.77
N SER A 90 9.04 -31.13 -3.19
CA SER A 90 8.06 -30.45 -2.33
C SER A 90 6.76 -30.27 -3.08
N PHE A 91 5.65 -30.28 -2.34
CA PHE A 91 4.31 -30.22 -2.90
C PHE A 91 3.34 -29.55 -1.91
N GLY A 92 2.58 -28.58 -2.39
CA GLY A 92 1.41 -28.02 -1.71
C GLY A 92 0.15 -28.25 -2.52
N ASN A 93 -0.96 -28.54 -1.83
CA ASN A 93 -2.23 -28.94 -2.44
C ASN A 93 -3.41 -28.14 -1.91
N ARG A 94 -4.18 -27.56 -2.82
CA ARG A 94 -5.51 -26.99 -2.56
C ARG A 94 -6.51 -27.38 -3.65
N LEU A 95 -6.24 -28.45 -4.41
CA LEU A 95 -7.16 -28.96 -5.41
C LEU A 95 -8.49 -29.37 -4.76
N VAL A 96 -9.60 -29.02 -5.43
CA VAL A 96 -10.96 -29.31 -4.97
C VAL A 96 -11.28 -30.78 -5.23
N GLN A 97 -11.79 -31.45 -4.20
CA GLN A 97 -12.13 -32.87 -4.21
C GLN A 97 -13.58 -33.10 -4.67
N ASN A 98 -13.78 -34.13 -5.50
CA ASN A 98 -15.07 -34.55 -6.07
C ASN A 98 -15.80 -33.42 -6.80
N ILE A 99 -15.09 -32.68 -7.66
CA ILE A 99 -15.64 -31.51 -8.36
C ILE A 99 -16.88 -31.84 -9.20
N ASP A 100 -16.91 -33.04 -9.80
CA ASP A 100 -18.03 -33.54 -10.60
C ASP A 100 -19.34 -33.67 -9.84
N LYS A 101 -19.26 -33.81 -8.51
CA LYS A 101 -20.43 -33.93 -7.62
C LYS A 101 -20.84 -32.61 -6.98
N LYS A 102 -19.92 -31.63 -6.95
CA LYS A 102 -20.07 -30.38 -6.19
C LYS A 102 -20.32 -29.15 -7.05
N ALA A 103 -19.86 -29.16 -8.30
CA ALA A 103 -20.02 -28.05 -9.22
C ALA A 103 -21.51 -27.85 -9.57
N SER A 104 -22.05 -26.73 -9.10
CA SER A 104 -23.40 -26.28 -9.41
C SER A 104 -23.37 -25.47 -10.71
N TYR A 105 -23.97 -26.02 -11.76
CA TYR A 105 -24.17 -25.43 -13.10
C TYR A 105 -22.90 -25.28 -13.97
N ALA A 106 -23.05 -25.49 -15.28
CA ALA A 106 -21.95 -25.40 -16.26
C ALA A 106 -21.99 -24.15 -17.15
N THR A 107 -23.09 -23.39 -17.13
CA THR A 107 -23.32 -22.25 -18.03
C THR A 107 -23.81 -21.05 -17.24
N PRO A 108 -23.21 -19.85 -17.39
CA PRO A 108 -23.64 -18.67 -16.67
C PRO A 108 -24.98 -18.14 -17.21
N THR A 109 -25.84 -17.62 -16.33
CA THR A 109 -27.06 -16.89 -16.72
C THR A 109 -26.78 -15.41 -16.89
N LEU A 110 -25.92 -14.84 -16.04
CA LEU A 110 -25.47 -13.46 -16.13
C LEU A 110 -24.30 -13.33 -17.08
N ASN A 111 -24.32 -12.29 -17.89
CA ASN A 111 -23.17 -11.94 -18.72
C ASN A 111 -22.12 -11.12 -17.92
N PRO A 112 -20.90 -10.95 -18.43
CA PRO A 112 -19.84 -10.22 -17.72
C PRO A 112 -20.20 -8.76 -17.39
N TYR A 113 -20.99 -8.08 -18.24
CA TYR A 113 -21.41 -6.71 -18.01
C TYR A 113 -22.34 -6.62 -16.78
N GLU A 114 -23.32 -7.52 -16.68
CA GLU A 114 -24.22 -7.61 -15.51
C GLU A 114 -23.44 -7.95 -14.23
N ALA A 115 -22.40 -8.79 -14.33
CA ALA A 115 -21.53 -9.11 -13.20
C ALA A 115 -20.74 -7.91 -12.69
N ILE A 116 -20.19 -7.07 -13.58
CA ILE A 116 -19.50 -5.82 -13.22
C ILE A 116 -20.48 -4.86 -12.52
N GLN A 117 -21.70 -4.72 -13.04
CA GLN A 117 -22.72 -3.88 -12.41
C GLN A 117 -23.07 -4.38 -11.00
N SER A 118 -23.23 -5.70 -10.84
CA SER A 118 -23.54 -6.29 -9.54
C SER A 118 -22.37 -6.13 -8.54
N ALA A 119 -21.13 -6.27 -9.01
CA ALA A 119 -19.94 -6.00 -8.20
C ALA A 119 -19.90 -4.55 -7.74
N ALA A 120 -20.08 -3.58 -8.65
CA ALA A 120 -20.11 -2.17 -8.31
C ALA A 120 -21.18 -1.85 -7.25
N GLN A 121 -22.39 -2.40 -7.42
CA GLN A 121 -23.48 -2.22 -6.45
C GLN A 121 -23.12 -2.79 -5.06
N GLN A 122 -22.61 -4.02 -4.99
CA GLN A 122 -22.32 -4.68 -3.71
C GLN A 122 -21.07 -4.15 -3.01
N LEU A 123 -20.18 -3.51 -3.76
CA LEU A 123 -19.03 -2.77 -3.23
C LEU A 123 -19.38 -1.32 -2.86
N ASN A 124 -20.64 -0.89 -3.01
CA ASN A 124 -21.11 0.49 -2.80
C ASN A 124 -20.35 1.52 -3.65
N LEU A 125 -19.98 1.15 -4.87
CA LEU A 125 -19.32 2.03 -5.84
C LEU A 125 -20.37 2.76 -6.70
N LEU A 126 -19.91 3.77 -7.44
CA LEU A 126 -20.71 4.40 -8.48
C LEU A 126 -21.11 3.37 -9.55
N SER A 127 -22.23 3.63 -10.24
CA SER A 127 -22.62 2.83 -11.39
C SER A 127 -21.60 2.99 -12.53
N PRO A 128 -21.14 1.90 -13.17
CA PRO A 128 -20.22 1.97 -14.30
C PRO A 128 -20.79 2.84 -15.44
N SER A 129 -19.95 3.67 -16.04
CA SER A 129 -20.29 4.53 -17.17
C SER A 129 -19.44 4.18 -18.40
N ASP A 130 -20.05 4.17 -19.60
CA ASP A 130 -19.35 3.84 -20.86
C ASP A 130 -18.56 2.52 -20.81
N LEU A 131 -19.14 1.51 -20.15
CA LEU A 131 -18.52 0.20 -19.98
C LEU A 131 -18.49 -0.54 -21.34
N ARG A 132 -17.29 -0.86 -21.82
CA ARG A 132 -17.05 -1.54 -23.09
C ARG A 132 -15.93 -2.57 -22.97
N VAL A 133 -16.02 -3.60 -23.81
CA VAL A 133 -14.98 -4.61 -23.96
C VAL A 133 -13.82 -4.00 -24.76
N LEU A 134 -12.61 -4.09 -24.21
CA LEU A 134 -11.36 -3.78 -24.89
C LEU A 134 -10.81 -5.03 -25.59
N GLU A 135 -10.82 -6.17 -24.89
CA GLU A 135 -10.30 -7.44 -25.40
C GLU A 135 -11.18 -8.62 -24.97
N ALA A 136 -11.27 -9.65 -25.83
CA ALA A 136 -11.98 -10.89 -25.55
C ALA A 136 -11.12 -12.07 -26.03
N THR A 137 -10.31 -12.63 -25.14
CA THR A 137 -9.37 -13.71 -25.46
C THR A 137 -10.09 -15.06 -25.64
N SER A 138 -11.24 -15.24 -25.01
CA SER A 138 -12.08 -16.43 -25.14
C SER A 138 -13.56 -16.09 -24.90
N SER A 139 -14.44 -17.09 -24.95
CA SER A 139 -15.85 -16.94 -24.53
C SER A 139 -16.01 -16.76 -23.01
N THR A 140 -14.94 -16.93 -22.24
CA THR A 140 -14.95 -16.91 -20.77
C THR A 140 -14.02 -15.86 -20.17
N LYS A 141 -13.19 -15.17 -20.97
CA LYS A 141 -12.19 -14.21 -20.49
C LYS A 141 -12.24 -12.91 -21.30
N PHE A 142 -12.42 -11.80 -20.59
CA PHE A 142 -12.66 -10.48 -21.15
C PHE A 142 -11.83 -9.43 -20.39
N LEU A 143 -11.47 -8.35 -21.08
CA LEU A 143 -10.92 -7.13 -20.48
C LEU A 143 -11.85 -5.96 -20.81
N TYR A 144 -12.36 -5.31 -19.79
CA TYR A 144 -13.20 -4.12 -19.90
C TYR A 144 -12.41 -2.85 -19.58
N ASN A 145 -12.86 -1.72 -20.11
CA ASN A 145 -12.31 -0.42 -19.71
C ASN A 145 -12.61 -0.09 -18.24
N LYS A 146 -11.91 0.93 -17.73
CA LYS A 146 -12.04 1.51 -16.37
C LYS A 146 -13.47 1.91 -15.96
N ALA A 147 -14.31 2.26 -16.93
CA ALA A 147 -15.73 2.59 -16.79
C ALA A 147 -16.10 3.62 -15.69
N GLY A 148 -15.16 4.50 -15.33
CA GLY A 148 -15.35 5.53 -14.29
C GLY A 148 -15.54 4.97 -12.88
N ILE A 149 -15.18 3.72 -12.63
CA ILE A 149 -15.28 3.07 -11.31
C ILE A 149 -13.96 2.42 -10.87
N SER A 150 -12.98 2.33 -11.77
CA SER A 150 -11.71 1.65 -11.54
C SER A 150 -10.54 2.50 -12.03
N LEU A 151 -9.43 2.53 -11.29
CA LEU A 151 -8.16 3.10 -11.74
C LEU A 151 -7.50 2.23 -12.82
N GLU A 152 -7.79 0.92 -12.84
CA GLU A 152 -7.30 -0.02 -13.85
C GLU A 152 -8.41 -0.63 -14.70
N ASN A 153 -8.06 -1.11 -15.90
CA ASN A 153 -8.98 -1.87 -16.74
C ASN A 153 -9.48 -3.11 -15.96
N ILE A 154 -10.74 -3.51 -16.19
CA ILE A 154 -11.43 -4.52 -15.38
C ILE A 154 -11.32 -5.87 -16.09
N PRO A 155 -10.42 -6.79 -15.68
CA PRO A 155 -10.42 -8.16 -16.18
C PRO A 155 -11.64 -8.91 -15.63
N VAL A 156 -12.25 -9.75 -16.47
CA VAL A 156 -13.36 -10.62 -16.07
C VAL A 156 -13.15 -12.01 -16.64
N GLU A 157 -13.18 -13.02 -15.78
CA GLU A 157 -12.99 -14.42 -16.15
C GLU A 157 -14.06 -15.31 -15.50
N LEU A 158 -14.67 -16.20 -16.27
CA LEU A 158 -15.58 -17.21 -15.73
C LEU A 158 -14.77 -18.31 -15.02
N MET A 159 -15.08 -18.58 -13.77
CA MET A 159 -14.38 -19.57 -12.95
C MET A 159 -15.35 -20.36 -12.07
N PHE A 160 -14.90 -21.48 -11.52
CA PHE A 160 -15.57 -22.12 -10.38
C PHE A 160 -14.95 -21.64 -9.06
N GLN A 161 -15.76 -21.51 -8.02
CA GLN A 161 -15.32 -21.14 -6.67
C GLN A 161 -15.88 -22.12 -5.66
N ALA A 162 -15.01 -22.77 -4.88
CA ALA A 162 -15.42 -23.49 -3.68
C ALA A 162 -15.73 -22.47 -2.56
N ILE A 163 -16.96 -22.47 -2.08
CA ILE A 163 -17.45 -21.58 -1.02
C ILE A 163 -17.50 -22.33 0.32
N ALA A 164 -17.89 -23.60 0.27
CA ALA A 164 -17.89 -24.52 1.38
C ALA A 164 -17.44 -25.91 0.90
N GLU A 165 -17.30 -26.87 1.81
CA GLU A 165 -16.82 -28.22 1.49
C GLU A 165 -17.63 -28.88 0.37
N ASP A 166 -18.95 -28.65 0.30
CA ASP A 166 -19.87 -29.24 -0.68
C ASP A 166 -20.56 -28.21 -1.60
N ASP A 167 -20.13 -26.94 -1.57
CA ASP A 167 -20.72 -25.88 -2.41
C ASP A 167 -19.64 -25.28 -3.32
N VAL A 168 -19.69 -25.66 -4.60
CA VAL A 168 -18.86 -25.07 -5.66
C VAL A 168 -19.76 -24.38 -6.66
N ARG A 169 -19.60 -23.07 -6.81
CA ARG A 169 -20.43 -22.25 -7.69
C ARG A 169 -19.66 -21.73 -8.89
N LEU A 170 -20.38 -21.57 -9.99
CA LEU A 170 -19.88 -20.85 -11.15
C LEU A 170 -19.94 -19.34 -10.88
N VAL A 171 -18.82 -18.64 -11.04
CA VAL A 171 -18.65 -17.23 -10.70
C VAL A 171 -17.94 -16.45 -11.81
N TRP A 172 -18.24 -15.17 -11.91
CA TRP A 172 -17.41 -14.20 -12.60
C TRP A 172 -16.36 -13.66 -11.62
N ASN A 173 -15.09 -13.98 -11.90
CA ASN A 173 -13.92 -13.44 -11.21
C ASN A 173 -13.50 -12.14 -11.88
N LEU A 174 -13.50 -11.03 -11.14
CA LEU A 174 -13.11 -9.72 -11.66
C LEU A 174 -12.36 -8.89 -10.62
N SER A 175 -11.64 -7.86 -11.06
CA SER A 175 -10.98 -6.92 -10.17
C SER A 175 -11.36 -5.47 -10.46
N ILE A 176 -11.58 -4.68 -9.41
CA ILE A 176 -11.88 -3.24 -9.48
C ILE A 176 -10.94 -2.53 -8.52
N TYR A 177 -10.13 -1.60 -9.03
CA TYR A 177 -9.26 -0.77 -8.22
C TYR A 177 -9.94 0.58 -7.95
N THR A 178 -10.39 0.84 -6.72
CA THR A 178 -11.22 2.01 -6.41
C THR A 178 -10.52 3.32 -6.76
N LEU A 179 -11.31 4.34 -7.14
CA LEU A 179 -10.79 5.63 -7.63
C LEU A 179 -9.97 6.41 -6.59
N ASP A 180 -10.15 6.11 -5.32
CA ASP A 180 -9.43 6.66 -4.18
C ASP A 180 -8.19 5.84 -3.80
N ALA A 181 -7.83 4.83 -4.61
CA ALA A 181 -6.71 3.90 -4.39
C ALA A 181 -6.73 3.10 -3.07
N ASN A 182 -7.75 3.27 -2.22
CA ASN A 182 -7.83 2.63 -0.91
C ASN A 182 -7.99 1.11 -0.97
N HIS A 183 -8.61 0.61 -2.05
CA HIS A 183 -8.96 -0.79 -2.20
C HIS A 183 -8.79 -1.29 -3.63
N TRP A 184 -8.09 -2.41 -3.80
CA TRP A 184 -8.06 -3.13 -5.06
C TRP A 184 -8.78 -4.46 -4.87
N TRP A 185 -10.09 -4.42 -5.09
CA TRP A 185 -10.98 -5.54 -4.84
C TRP A 185 -10.84 -6.61 -5.92
N SER A 186 -10.46 -7.82 -5.50
CA SER A 186 -10.60 -9.05 -6.27
C SER A 186 -11.87 -9.77 -5.83
N VAL A 187 -12.90 -9.82 -6.67
CA VAL A 187 -14.23 -10.31 -6.31
C VAL A 187 -14.69 -11.50 -7.16
N ARG A 188 -15.58 -12.30 -6.57
CA ARG A 188 -16.29 -13.40 -7.23
C ARG A 188 -17.77 -13.13 -7.13
N ILE A 189 -18.40 -12.91 -8.27
CA ILE A 189 -19.84 -12.70 -8.40
C ILE A 189 -20.47 -13.99 -8.90
N ASP A 190 -21.48 -14.51 -8.22
CA ASP A 190 -22.23 -15.69 -8.67
C ASP A 190 -22.77 -15.44 -10.08
N ALA A 191 -22.43 -16.34 -11.00
CA ALA A 191 -22.74 -16.17 -12.42
C ALA A 191 -24.22 -16.40 -12.77
N HIS A 192 -25.06 -16.71 -11.77
CA HIS A 192 -26.50 -16.88 -11.92
C HIS A 192 -27.29 -15.84 -11.12
N THR A 193 -26.94 -15.64 -9.86
CA THR A 193 -27.70 -14.77 -8.95
C THR A 193 -27.16 -13.34 -8.91
N GLY A 194 -25.90 -13.15 -9.27
CA GLY A 194 -25.20 -11.89 -9.13
C GLY A 194 -24.73 -11.62 -7.71
N GLU A 195 -24.88 -12.55 -6.77
CA GLU A 195 -24.44 -12.40 -5.38
C GLU A 195 -22.90 -12.31 -5.28
N LEU A 196 -22.38 -11.43 -4.42
CA LEU A 196 -20.97 -11.37 -4.08
C LEU A 196 -20.61 -12.55 -3.18
N VAL A 197 -20.02 -13.57 -3.79
CA VAL A 197 -19.63 -14.82 -3.14
C VAL A 197 -18.39 -14.65 -2.29
N HIS A 198 -17.40 -13.91 -2.79
CA HIS A 198 -16.12 -13.72 -2.13
C HIS A 198 -15.46 -12.42 -2.56
N LYS A 199 -14.77 -11.74 -1.64
CA LYS A 199 -13.93 -10.59 -1.94
C LYS A 199 -12.59 -10.69 -1.21
N ASN A 200 -11.54 -10.22 -1.85
CA ASN A 200 -10.21 -10.05 -1.27
C ASN A 200 -9.69 -8.67 -1.67
N ASP A 201 -9.00 -7.99 -0.76
CA ASP A 201 -8.32 -6.73 -1.06
C ASP A 201 -6.85 -7.01 -1.40
N TRP A 202 -6.34 -6.42 -2.48
CA TRP A 202 -4.92 -6.46 -2.83
C TRP A 202 -4.14 -5.26 -2.29
N VAL A 203 -4.81 -4.27 -1.70
CA VAL A 203 -4.16 -3.18 -0.97
C VAL A 203 -3.93 -3.64 0.47
N THR A 204 -2.66 -3.68 0.88
CA THR A 204 -2.27 -3.96 2.26
C THR A 204 -1.96 -2.67 2.98
N HIS A 205 -2.58 -2.45 4.13
CA HIS A 205 -2.35 -1.31 5.00
C HIS A 205 -1.46 -1.70 6.19
N CYS A 206 -0.58 -0.80 6.65
CA CYS A 206 0.16 -1.01 7.89
C CYS A 206 -0.79 -0.96 9.10
N LYS A 207 -0.92 -2.07 9.83
CA LYS A 207 -1.54 -2.07 11.16
C LYS A 207 -0.44 -1.93 12.21
N VAL A 208 -0.28 -0.73 12.77
CA VAL A 208 0.60 -0.54 13.92
C VAL A 208 -0.15 -1.06 15.15
N ASP A 209 0.11 -2.31 15.52
CA ASP A 209 -0.42 -2.90 16.75
C ASP A 209 0.41 -2.39 17.94
N HIS A 210 -0.17 -1.49 18.75
CA HIS A 210 0.53 -0.83 19.87
C HIS A 210 0.88 -1.77 21.04
N THR A 211 0.66 -3.08 20.92
CA THR A 211 0.80 -4.03 22.02
C THR A 211 2.23 -4.48 22.32
N VAL A 212 3.23 -4.12 21.49
CA VAL A 212 4.62 -4.62 21.67
C VAL A 212 5.69 -3.53 21.50
N PHE A 213 5.60 -2.43 22.24
CA PHE A 213 6.79 -1.62 22.52
C PHE A 213 7.22 -1.82 23.97
N ALA A 214 7.92 -2.93 24.21
CA ALA A 214 8.71 -3.11 25.41
C ALA A 214 9.85 -2.07 25.40
N ARG A 215 9.65 -0.98 26.17
CA ARG A 215 10.66 -0.08 26.76
C ARG A 215 12.06 -0.20 26.14
N CYS A 216 12.25 0.33 24.93
CA CYS A 216 13.58 0.63 24.43
C CYS A 216 13.94 2.05 24.88
N ASN A 217 14.98 2.15 25.70
CA ASN A 217 15.46 3.41 26.25
C ASN A 217 16.29 4.11 25.17
N HIS A 218 15.65 4.96 24.37
CA HIS A 218 16.34 5.77 23.37
C HIS A 218 17.04 6.94 24.07
N GLY A 219 18.34 6.77 24.29
CA GLY A 219 19.20 7.86 24.73
C GLY A 219 19.25 8.93 23.63
N ASN A 220 18.49 10.02 23.81
CA ASN A 220 18.55 11.20 22.95
C ASN A 220 19.92 11.87 23.06
N THR A 221 20.90 11.47 22.27
CA THR A 221 22.08 12.29 22.03
C THR A 221 21.79 13.24 20.86
N LYS A 222 21.18 14.40 21.17
CA LYS A 222 21.21 15.53 20.25
C LYS A 222 22.65 16.00 20.10
N LYS A 223 23.30 15.66 19.00
CA LYS A 223 24.48 16.38 18.52
C LYS A 223 24.10 17.13 17.26
N SER A 224 23.86 18.43 17.43
CA SER A 224 23.96 19.36 16.31
C SER A 224 25.39 19.31 15.79
N MET A 225 25.55 19.12 14.47
CA MET A 225 26.76 19.55 13.81
C MET A 225 26.45 20.21 12.47
N LYS A 226 26.89 21.46 12.36
CA LYS A 226 27.17 22.11 11.09
C LYS A 226 28.34 21.39 10.43
N GLN A 227 28.24 21.08 9.14
CA GLN A 227 29.43 21.08 8.30
C GLN A 227 29.13 21.45 6.85
N SER A 228 29.71 22.58 6.45
CA SER A 228 30.16 22.84 5.09
C SER A 228 31.48 22.10 4.90
N ILE A 229 31.71 21.48 3.73
CA ILE A 229 33.00 21.40 3.01
C ILE A 229 32.78 20.77 1.63
N GLY A 230 33.27 21.47 0.59
CA GLY A 230 33.94 20.88 -0.58
C GLY A 230 33.10 20.14 -1.63
N THR A 231 32.83 20.82 -2.75
CA THR A 231 32.35 20.23 -4.00
C THR A 231 33.41 19.30 -4.60
N PHE A 232 33.33 18.01 -4.30
CA PHE A 232 33.81 16.95 -5.18
C PHE A 232 32.57 16.38 -5.87
N GLU A 233 32.52 16.44 -7.20
CA GLU A 233 31.49 15.72 -7.96
C GLU A 233 31.67 14.22 -7.72
N LEU A 234 30.75 13.64 -6.96
CA LEU A 234 30.60 12.19 -6.84
C LEU A 234 29.43 11.81 -7.75
N PRO A 235 29.69 11.40 -9.00
CA PRO A 235 28.61 11.02 -9.91
C PRO A 235 27.85 9.83 -9.32
N ASN A 236 26.55 9.76 -9.61
CA ASN A 236 25.63 8.71 -9.16
C ASN A 236 25.68 8.53 -7.63
N SER A 237 25.34 9.60 -6.92
CA SER A 237 25.41 9.64 -5.47
C SER A 237 24.12 10.11 -4.82
N TYR A 238 23.83 9.55 -3.65
CA TYR A 238 22.57 9.73 -2.93
C TYR A 238 22.87 10.05 -1.48
N ASN A 239 22.46 11.24 -1.01
CA ASN A 239 22.50 11.56 0.42
C ASN A 239 21.24 11.00 1.09
N VAL A 240 21.36 9.90 1.83
CA VAL A 240 20.21 9.12 2.34
C VAL A 240 20.49 8.59 3.75
N PHE A 241 19.50 7.95 4.38
CA PHE A 241 19.72 7.09 5.53
C PHE A 241 20.07 5.67 5.03
N PRO A 242 21.37 5.33 4.86
CA PRO A 242 21.74 4.05 4.27
C PRO A 242 21.34 2.88 5.17
N LEU A 243 20.99 1.75 4.56
CA LEU A 243 20.79 0.51 5.31
C LEU A 243 22.07 0.16 6.11
N PRO A 244 21.95 -0.32 7.37
CA PRO A 244 20.73 -0.82 8.02
C PRO A 244 20.01 0.23 8.89
N LEU A 245 20.21 1.54 8.68
CA LEU A 245 19.48 2.55 9.44
C LEU A 245 17.98 2.46 9.16
N GLU A 246 17.19 2.23 10.22
CA GLU A 246 15.74 2.07 10.11
C GLU A 246 15.00 3.40 10.00
N SER A 247 15.49 4.44 10.67
CA SER A 247 14.85 5.76 10.68
C SER A 247 15.84 6.88 11.03
N PRO A 248 15.47 8.17 10.85
CA PRO A 248 16.29 9.29 11.28
C PRO A 248 16.65 9.31 12.79
N GLY A 249 15.92 8.56 13.62
CA GLY A 249 16.23 8.39 15.04
C GLY A 249 17.35 7.39 15.34
N HIS A 250 17.76 6.59 14.34
CA HIS A 250 18.75 5.52 14.50
C HIS A 250 20.15 5.88 13.98
N GLY A 251 20.30 6.99 13.26
CA GLY A 251 21.57 7.45 12.74
C GLY A 251 21.44 8.65 11.80
N ASP A 252 22.58 9.16 11.34
CA ASP A 252 22.66 10.32 10.45
C ASP A 252 22.61 9.90 8.97
N ARG A 253 22.25 10.86 8.11
CA ARG A 253 22.37 10.69 6.66
C ARG A 253 23.84 10.65 6.22
N SER A 254 24.11 9.95 5.12
CA SER A 254 25.41 9.97 4.45
C SER A 254 25.26 9.81 2.95
N ILE A 255 26.24 10.31 2.21
CA ILE A 255 26.34 10.11 0.76
C ILE A 255 26.80 8.68 0.47
N VAL A 256 26.01 7.96 -0.33
CA VAL A 256 26.36 6.66 -0.92
C VAL A 256 26.57 6.86 -2.42
N THR A 257 27.63 6.30 -2.98
CA THR A 257 27.99 6.43 -4.40
C THR A 257 27.90 5.07 -5.09
N ASP A 258 27.35 5.03 -6.30
CA ASP A 258 27.14 3.83 -7.11
C ASP A 258 26.57 2.63 -6.31
N PRO A 259 25.43 2.80 -5.61
CA PRO A 259 24.89 1.75 -4.72
C PRO A 259 24.28 0.54 -5.45
N ALA A 260 24.05 0.63 -6.76
CA ALA A 260 23.36 -0.40 -7.52
C ALA A 260 24.13 -1.73 -7.54
N ASP A 261 23.43 -2.83 -7.28
CA ASP A 261 24.04 -4.15 -7.39
C ASP A 261 24.17 -4.56 -8.86
N ALA A 262 25.40 -4.88 -9.30
CA ALA A 262 25.67 -5.22 -10.69
C ALA A 262 25.02 -6.53 -11.19
N THR A 263 24.48 -7.36 -10.29
CA THR A 263 23.74 -8.58 -10.66
C THR A 263 22.24 -8.30 -10.77
N ALA A 264 21.67 -7.63 -9.78
CA ALA A 264 20.23 -7.36 -9.73
C ALA A 264 19.82 -6.15 -10.59
N SER A 265 20.66 -5.12 -10.63
CA SER A 265 20.50 -3.87 -11.40
C SER A 265 21.71 -3.65 -12.31
N PRO A 266 21.91 -4.50 -13.35
CA PRO A 266 23.14 -4.52 -14.16
C PRO A 266 23.46 -3.21 -14.89
N TYR A 267 22.44 -2.38 -15.16
CA TYR A 267 22.57 -1.08 -15.83
C TYR A 267 22.38 0.11 -14.88
N GLY A 268 22.37 -0.14 -13.57
CA GLY A 268 22.10 0.86 -12.54
C GLY A 268 20.60 1.08 -12.31
N TRP A 269 20.28 2.09 -11.50
CA TRP A 269 18.90 2.35 -11.06
C TRP A 269 18.13 3.34 -11.93
N HIS A 270 18.78 3.93 -12.93
CA HIS A 270 18.22 4.98 -13.80
C HIS A 270 18.11 4.56 -15.27
N ASP A 271 18.37 3.28 -15.54
CA ASP A 271 18.19 2.64 -16.86
C ASP A 271 16.81 1.96 -16.95
N THR A 272 16.29 1.81 -18.16
CA THR A 272 15.10 1.01 -18.50
C THR A 272 15.22 0.26 -19.81
N ASP A 273 16.25 0.49 -20.63
CA ASP A 273 16.37 -0.11 -21.96
C ASP A 273 17.48 -1.17 -22.07
N GLY A 274 18.29 -1.31 -21.02
CA GLY A 274 19.36 -2.30 -20.94
C GLY A 274 20.59 -1.90 -21.76
N VAL A 275 20.80 -0.61 -21.96
CA VAL A 275 21.99 -0.04 -22.59
C VAL A 275 22.76 0.77 -21.55
N ASP A 276 24.08 0.65 -21.54
CA ASP A 276 24.91 1.45 -20.63
C ASP A 276 24.62 2.95 -20.78
N GLY A 277 24.03 3.54 -19.74
CA GLY A 277 23.59 4.92 -19.71
C GLY A 277 22.43 5.08 -18.73
N ALA A 278 22.15 6.33 -18.35
CA ALA A 278 20.92 6.64 -17.62
C ALA A 278 19.96 7.32 -18.60
N GLU A 279 18.73 6.81 -18.72
CA GLU A 279 17.67 7.47 -19.48
C GLU A 279 16.99 8.55 -18.64
N PHE A 280 17.06 8.40 -17.31
CA PHE A 280 16.44 9.31 -16.36
C PHE A 280 17.48 9.97 -15.48
N THR A 281 17.41 11.30 -15.37
CA THR A 281 18.15 12.05 -14.35
C THR A 281 17.36 12.25 -13.06
N THR A 282 16.10 11.81 -13.04
CA THR A 282 15.21 11.86 -11.88
C THR A 282 15.13 10.51 -11.17
N THR A 283 14.44 10.42 -10.02
CA THR A 283 14.21 9.19 -9.24
C THR A 283 13.30 8.16 -9.94
N ARG A 284 13.73 7.69 -11.10
CA ARG A 284 13.05 6.73 -11.97
C ARG A 284 14.06 5.83 -12.65
N GLY A 285 13.71 4.56 -12.79
CA GLY A 285 14.39 3.62 -13.68
C GLY A 285 13.72 2.25 -13.63
N ASN A 286 14.51 1.18 -13.78
CA ASN A 286 13.97 -0.16 -14.02
C ASN A 286 13.13 -0.70 -12.86
N ASN A 287 13.51 -0.46 -11.61
CA ASN A 287 12.89 -1.12 -10.46
C ASN A 287 11.72 -0.32 -9.86
N VAL A 288 11.81 1.02 -9.94
CA VAL A 288 10.90 1.94 -9.25
C VAL A 288 10.85 3.31 -9.95
N PHE A 289 9.68 3.93 -9.89
CA PHE A 289 9.49 5.35 -10.13
C PHE A 289 8.96 6.00 -8.86
N ALA A 290 9.80 6.81 -8.20
CA ALA A 290 9.45 7.54 -6.99
C ALA A 290 9.11 9.00 -7.29
N TYR A 291 7.96 9.46 -6.79
CA TYR A 291 7.43 10.80 -7.03
C TYR A 291 6.52 11.26 -5.88
N GLU A 292 6.25 12.55 -5.81
CA GLU A 292 5.33 13.15 -4.85
C GLU A 292 3.87 13.00 -5.30
N ASP A 293 2.95 12.70 -4.38
CA ASP A 293 1.50 12.70 -4.66
C ASP A 293 0.67 13.31 -3.52
N ALA A 294 1.08 14.47 -3.00
CA ALA A 294 0.34 15.18 -1.95
C ALA A 294 -1.06 15.62 -2.40
N GLY A 295 -1.33 15.61 -3.71
CA GLY A 295 -2.62 15.90 -4.30
C GLY A 295 -3.58 14.71 -4.40
N ASP A 296 -3.18 13.49 -4.00
CA ASP A 296 -3.97 12.25 -4.16
C ASP A 296 -4.48 12.08 -5.60
N THR A 297 -3.59 12.31 -6.56
CA THR A 297 -3.94 12.24 -7.98
C THR A 297 -3.78 10.83 -8.51
N ASN A 298 -3.03 9.99 -7.80
CA ASN A 298 -2.66 8.65 -8.19
C ASN A 298 -2.00 8.59 -9.58
N ASN A 299 -1.39 9.70 -10.02
CA ASN A 299 -0.87 9.89 -11.37
C ASN A 299 0.63 10.22 -11.35
N PRO A 300 1.50 9.30 -11.79
CA PRO A 300 2.96 9.52 -11.80
C PRO A 300 3.42 10.69 -12.68
N ASN A 301 2.57 11.19 -13.59
CA ASN A 301 2.90 12.35 -14.44
C ASN A 301 2.43 13.68 -13.86
N ALA A 302 1.71 13.68 -12.73
CA ALA A 302 1.23 14.89 -12.06
C ALA A 302 2.17 15.36 -10.94
N GLY A 303 2.89 14.41 -10.33
CA GLY A 303 3.76 14.62 -9.17
C GLY A 303 5.15 15.19 -9.48
N PHE A 304 5.81 15.69 -8.44
CA PHE A 304 7.22 16.11 -8.50
C PHE A 304 8.19 14.92 -8.29
N SER A 305 9.30 14.90 -9.03
CA SER A 305 10.44 14.01 -8.77
C SER A 305 11.74 14.81 -8.77
N PRO A 306 12.64 14.61 -7.78
CA PRO A 306 13.92 15.29 -7.76
C PRO A 306 14.79 14.86 -8.95
N ASP A 307 15.55 15.82 -9.47
CA ASP A 307 16.47 15.66 -10.59
C ASP A 307 17.92 15.83 -10.10
N GLY A 308 18.74 14.79 -10.28
CA GLY A 308 20.16 14.79 -9.93
C GLY A 308 21.07 15.33 -11.04
N GLY A 309 20.49 15.77 -12.17
CA GLY A 309 21.21 16.26 -13.33
C GLY A 309 22.00 15.17 -14.07
N GLU A 310 22.86 15.59 -15.01
CA GLU A 310 23.65 14.67 -15.85
C GLU A 310 24.60 13.77 -15.03
N THR A 311 24.99 14.22 -13.83
CA THR A 311 25.88 13.48 -12.93
C THR A 311 25.13 12.61 -11.93
N LEU A 312 23.79 12.63 -11.88
CA LEU A 312 22.99 11.88 -10.91
C LEU A 312 23.41 12.16 -9.45
N GLU A 313 23.54 13.44 -9.09
CA GLU A 313 23.89 13.89 -7.73
C GLU A 313 22.62 14.27 -6.95
N PHE A 314 22.15 13.36 -6.10
CA PHE A 314 20.97 13.55 -5.25
C PHE A 314 21.36 13.93 -3.82
N ASP A 315 22.01 15.10 -3.66
CA ASP A 315 22.36 15.69 -2.36
C ASP A 315 21.42 16.83 -1.98
N PHE A 316 20.23 16.49 -1.49
CA PHE A 316 19.23 17.46 -1.06
C PHE A 316 19.24 17.69 0.46
N PRO A 317 18.96 18.92 0.93
CA PRO A 317 18.90 19.22 2.36
C PRO A 317 17.75 18.50 3.05
N TYR A 318 17.96 18.16 4.32
CA TYR A 318 16.93 17.62 5.21
C TYR A 318 17.21 18.14 6.62
N ASN A 319 16.27 18.91 7.18
CA ASN A 319 16.30 19.25 8.60
C ASN A 319 15.06 18.67 9.29
N PRO A 320 15.25 17.86 10.34
CA PRO A 320 14.13 17.42 11.16
C PRO A 320 13.38 18.62 11.74
N GLY A 321 12.07 18.69 11.49
CA GLY A 321 11.18 19.75 12.00
C GLY A 321 10.79 20.83 10.98
N ASP A 322 11.41 20.86 9.80
CA ASP A 322 10.92 21.70 8.70
C ASP A 322 9.53 21.22 8.23
N ASN A 323 8.80 22.06 7.50
CA ASN A 323 7.56 21.63 6.86
C ASN A 323 7.87 20.51 5.84
N PRO A 324 7.08 19.41 5.78
CA PRO A 324 7.32 18.32 4.85
C PRO A 324 7.56 18.70 3.39
N VAL A 325 6.90 19.77 2.92
CA VAL A 325 7.09 20.29 1.56
C VAL A 325 8.53 20.73 1.30
N GLU A 326 9.23 21.26 2.31
CA GLU A 326 10.58 21.82 2.19
C GLU A 326 11.67 20.75 2.00
N TYR A 327 11.40 19.50 2.40
CA TYR A 327 12.34 18.38 2.25
C TYR A 327 11.85 17.27 1.31
N GLN A 328 10.86 17.58 0.45
CA GLN A 328 10.34 16.65 -0.56
C GLN A 328 11.44 15.98 -1.40
N PRO A 329 12.42 16.72 -2.00
CA PRO A 329 13.50 16.09 -2.75
C PRO A 329 14.27 15.04 -1.95
N ALA A 330 14.65 15.34 -0.70
CA ALA A 330 15.38 14.39 0.15
C ALA A 330 14.54 13.16 0.53
N ALA A 331 13.25 13.35 0.80
CA ALA A 331 12.34 12.25 1.12
C ALA A 331 12.13 11.30 -0.08
N ILE A 332 11.90 11.85 -1.28
CA ILE A 332 11.70 11.05 -2.50
C ILE A 332 12.99 10.32 -2.89
N THR A 333 14.16 10.98 -2.78
CA THR A 333 15.46 10.33 -2.98
C THR A 333 15.66 9.16 -2.02
N ASN A 334 15.31 9.32 -0.74
CA ASN A 334 15.42 8.23 0.24
C ASN A 334 14.44 7.07 -0.06
N LEU A 335 13.22 7.38 -0.52
CA LEU A 335 12.24 6.38 -0.95
C LEU A 335 12.72 5.59 -2.17
N PHE A 336 13.29 6.28 -3.17
CA PHE A 336 13.90 5.68 -4.35
C PHE A 336 15.05 4.75 -3.98
N TYR A 337 15.97 5.22 -3.11
CA TYR A 337 17.08 4.42 -2.60
C TYR A 337 16.59 3.14 -1.91
N LEU A 338 15.65 3.25 -0.98
CA LEU A 338 15.16 2.08 -0.23
C LEU A 338 14.44 1.06 -1.14
N ASN A 339 13.63 1.52 -2.10
CA ASN A 339 12.97 0.61 -3.03
C ASN A 339 13.98 -0.17 -3.89
N ASN A 340 14.98 0.51 -4.45
CA ASN A 340 16.03 -0.15 -5.23
C ASN A 340 16.89 -1.10 -4.37
N MET A 341 17.27 -0.69 -3.16
CA MET A 341 18.01 -1.57 -2.25
C MET A 341 17.21 -2.83 -1.92
N MET A 342 15.90 -2.70 -1.66
CA MET A 342 15.05 -3.85 -1.37
C MET A 342 14.91 -4.76 -2.60
N HIS A 343 14.75 -4.21 -3.80
CA HIS A 343 14.80 -4.96 -5.05
C HIS A 343 16.10 -5.79 -5.14
N ASP A 344 17.25 -5.13 -5.03
CA ASP A 344 18.56 -5.76 -5.18
C ASP A 344 18.79 -6.85 -4.11
N ILE A 345 18.37 -6.61 -2.87
CA ILE A 345 18.46 -7.60 -1.78
C ILE A 345 17.57 -8.82 -2.08
N TRP A 346 16.30 -8.62 -2.44
CA TRP A 346 15.37 -9.72 -2.68
C TRP A 346 15.73 -10.57 -3.91
N TYR A 347 16.41 -9.98 -4.89
CA TYR A 347 17.00 -10.72 -6.02
C TYR A 347 17.92 -11.85 -5.54
N TYR A 348 18.77 -11.58 -4.54
CA TYR A 348 19.61 -12.58 -3.88
C TYR A 348 18.87 -13.54 -2.96
N TYR A 349 17.55 -13.41 -2.80
CA TYR A 349 16.69 -14.41 -2.16
C TYR A 349 15.78 -15.14 -3.17
N GLY A 350 16.00 -14.90 -4.47
CA GLY A 350 15.34 -15.62 -5.56
C GLY A 350 14.05 -14.97 -6.02
N PHE A 351 13.81 -13.71 -5.64
CA PHE A 351 12.80 -12.86 -6.25
C PHE A 351 13.42 -12.17 -7.47
N ASP A 352 13.62 -12.95 -8.53
CA ASP A 352 14.13 -12.53 -9.84
C ASP A 352 12.99 -12.41 -10.86
N GLU A 353 13.32 -12.03 -12.09
CA GLU A 353 12.37 -11.72 -13.17
C GLU A 353 11.42 -12.90 -13.44
N ALA A 354 11.98 -14.10 -13.59
CA ALA A 354 11.20 -15.31 -13.83
C ALA A 354 10.28 -15.69 -12.65
N SER A 355 10.54 -15.16 -11.46
CA SER A 355 9.72 -15.39 -10.27
C SER A 355 8.70 -14.28 -9.99
N GLY A 356 8.61 -13.28 -10.88
CA GLY A 356 7.65 -12.17 -10.84
C GLY A 356 8.08 -11.02 -9.93
N ASN A 357 9.34 -10.61 -10.03
CA ASN A 357 9.82 -9.39 -9.38
C ASN A 357 9.34 -8.13 -10.14
N PHE A 358 9.53 -6.96 -9.54
CA PHE A 358 9.03 -5.70 -10.10
C PHE A 358 10.10 -5.00 -10.93
N GLN A 359 10.00 -5.06 -12.26
CA GLN A 359 10.93 -4.40 -13.18
C GLN A 359 10.22 -3.90 -14.45
N PHE A 360 10.66 -2.75 -14.97
CA PHE A 360 10.18 -2.25 -16.26
C PHE A 360 10.62 -3.16 -17.41
N SER A 361 11.88 -3.60 -17.40
CA SER A 361 12.44 -4.57 -18.33
C SER A 361 13.10 -5.71 -17.57
N ASN A 362 12.73 -6.94 -17.92
CA ASN A 362 13.37 -8.16 -17.42
C ASN A 362 14.58 -8.57 -18.26
N TYR A 363 14.96 -7.77 -19.26
CA TYR A 363 16.11 -8.05 -20.15
C TYR A 363 16.08 -9.44 -20.81
N GLY A 364 14.89 -10.01 -20.97
CA GLY A 364 14.69 -11.36 -21.53
C GLY A 364 14.94 -12.51 -20.54
N HIS A 365 14.96 -12.26 -19.23
CA HIS A 365 15.19 -13.26 -18.19
C HIS A 365 13.94 -14.06 -17.76
N GLY A 366 12.78 -13.79 -18.35
CA GLY A 366 11.49 -14.41 -17.99
C GLY A 366 10.62 -13.44 -17.20
N GLY A 367 9.44 -13.89 -16.76
CA GLY A 367 8.43 -13.01 -16.15
C GLY A 367 7.70 -12.15 -17.17
N GLU A 368 6.79 -11.33 -16.70
CA GLU A 368 6.12 -10.29 -17.48
C GLU A 368 6.74 -8.93 -17.19
N ASP A 369 7.14 -8.20 -18.24
CA ASP A 369 7.77 -6.87 -18.12
C ASP A 369 6.78 -5.77 -17.70
N GLY A 370 7.31 -4.61 -17.33
CA GLY A 370 6.56 -3.36 -17.28
C GLY A 370 5.95 -3.05 -15.92
N ASP A 371 6.38 -3.71 -14.85
CA ASP A 371 5.74 -3.71 -13.55
C ASP A 371 6.61 -3.18 -12.40
N TYR A 372 7.53 -2.26 -12.72
CA TYR A 372 8.23 -1.44 -11.74
C TYR A 372 7.29 -0.80 -10.71
N VAL A 373 7.79 -0.56 -9.50
CA VAL A 373 7.00 0.01 -8.41
C VAL A 373 6.70 1.50 -8.67
N LEU A 374 5.43 1.89 -8.58
CA LEU A 374 5.02 3.29 -8.46
C LEU A 374 5.07 3.68 -6.98
N ALA A 375 6.06 4.48 -6.59
CA ALA A 375 6.31 4.83 -5.19
C ALA A 375 5.96 6.29 -4.89
N GLU A 376 4.82 6.50 -4.24
CA GLU A 376 4.25 7.80 -3.92
C GLU A 376 4.75 8.28 -2.56
N ALA A 377 5.44 9.41 -2.55
CA ALA A 377 5.95 10.08 -1.37
C ALA A 377 4.98 11.19 -0.92
N GLN A 378 4.80 11.30 0.40
CA GLN A 378 3.93 12.30 1.01
C GLN A 378 2.51 12.27 0.43
N ASP A 379 2.03 11.07 0.14
CA ASP A 379 0.76 10.84 -0.52
C ASP A 379 -0.39 11.45 0.30
N GLY A 380 -1.25 12.22 -0.37
CA GLY A 380 -2.31 13.01 0.24
C GLY A 380 -3.59 12.24 0.59
N SER A 381 -3.71 10.98 0.18
CA SER A 381 -4.89 10.14 0.43
C SER A 381 -5.03 9.76 1.91
N GLY A 382 -3.94 9.86 2.68
CA GLY A 382 -3.89 9.40 4.06
C GLY A 382 -2.81 10.04 4.90
N THR A 383 -2.84 9.72 6.19
CA THR A 383 -1.80 10.07 7.17
C THR A 383 -1.60 8.89 8.13
N ASN A 384 -0.49 8.87 8.88
CA ASN A 384 -0.23 7.90 9.95
C ASN A 384 -0.27 6.42 9.53
N ASN A 385 0.01 6.14 8.27
CA ASN A 385 0.01 4.80 7.70
C ASN A 385 0.92 4.75 6.47
N ALA A 386 0.92 3.61 5.80
CA ALA A 386 1.38 3.45 4.44
C ALA A 386 0.64 2.24 3.85
N ASN A 387 0.55 2.16 2.53
CA ASN A 387 -0.03 1.00 1.89
C ASN A 387 0.80 0.53 0.68
N PHE A 388 0.56 -0.72 0.29
CA PHE A 388 1.12 -1.31 -0.92
C PHE A 388 0.09 -2.17 -1.63
N ALA A 389 -0.17 -1.86 -2.89
CA ALA A 389 -1.05 -2.60 -3.79
C ALA A 389 -0.21 -3.53 -4.68
N THR A 390 -0.49 -4.84 -4.65
CA THR A 390 0.29 -5.84 -5.40
C THR A 390 -0.59 -6.59 -6.41
N PRO A 391 -0.74 -6.07 -7.64
CA PRO A 391 -1.44 -6.79 -8.70
C PRO A 391 -0.62 -7.99 -9.21
N PRO A 392 -1.19 -8.81 -10.12
CA PRO A 392 -0.44 -9.84 -10.82
C PRO A 392 0.76 -9.28 -11.61
N ASP A 393 1.76 -10.14 -11.84
CA ASP A 393 2.96 -9.91 -12.65
C ASP A 393 2.65 -9.19 -13.98
N GLY A 394 3.50 -8.23 -14.36
CA GLY A 394 3.30 -7.38 -15.54
C GLY A 394 2.32 -6.21 -15.32
N SER A 395 1.87 -5.99 -14.08
CA SER A 395 1.08 -4.81 -13.69
C SER A 395 1.78 -4.06 -12.57
N ASN A 396 1.91 -2.73 -12.70
CA ASN A 396 2.66 -1.94 -11.72
C ASN A 396 2.01 -2.02 -10.33
N PRO A 397 2.76 -2.44 -9.30
CA PRO A 397 2.34 -2.23 -7.93
C PRO A 397 2.45 -0.76 -7.56
N ARG A 398 1.71 -0.36 -6.52
CA ARG A 398 1.70 1.01 -6.01
C ARG A 398 2.01 1.01 -4.53
N MET A 399 2.99 1.80 -4.13
CA MET A 399 3.36 2.08 -2.75
C MET A 399 2.95 3.50 -2.41
N GLN A 400 2.15 3.69 -1.35
CA GLN A 400 1.74 5.02 -0.90
C GLN A 400 2.30 5.29 0.49
N MET A 401 3.27 6.21 0.57
CA MET A 401 3.93 6.60 1.81
C MET A 401 3.33 7.91 2.31
N TYR A 402 2.61 7.84 3.43
CA TYR A 402 1.93 8.99 4.00
C TYR A 402 2.81 9.80 4.94
N LEU A 403 2.40 11.04 5.16
CA LEU A 403 2.91 11.82 6.27
C LEU A 403 2.34 11.31 7.60
N TRP A 404 3.17 11.37 8.63
CA TRP A 404 2.76 11.13 10.00
C TRP A 404 2.52 12.47 10.69
N TYR A 405 1.28 12.69 11.15
CA TYR A 405 0.86 13.89 11.90
C TYR A 405 0.19 13.46 13.19
N GLY A 406 0.49 14.14 14.29
CA GLY A 406 -0.06 13.75 15.58
C GLY A 406 0.56 12.44 16.06
N GLY A 407 1.82 12.53 16.50
CA GLY A 407 2.32 11.52 17.41
C GLY A 407 1.38 11.51 18.60
N PHE A 408 0.70 10.39 18.86
CA PHE A 408 0.07 10.15 20.15
C PHE A 408 1.14 10.41 21.20
N GLY A 409 1.00 11.53 21.89
CA GLY A 409 2.03 12.07 22.75
C GLY A 409 1.44 12.42 24.09
N ASP A 410 2.29 12.34 25.10
CA ASP A 410 2.04 12.83 26.45
C ASP A 410 2.08 14.36 26.47
N PHE A 411 1.16 15.01 25.73
CA PHE A 411 1.12 16.47 25.56
C PHE A 411 0.35 17.20 26.66
N LEU A 412 -0.49 16.47 27.42
CA LEU A 412 -1.23 17.00 28.56
C LEU A 412 -0.71 16.35 29.84
N ASN A 413 -0.28 17.18 30.80
CA ASN A 413 0.09 16.72 32.13
C ASN A 413 -0.74 17.48 33.16
N ILE A 414 -1.49 16.75 33.99
CA ILE A 414 -2.30 17.30 35.06
C ILE A 414 -1.54 17.16 36.37
N HIS A 415 -1.36 18.27 37.07
CA HIS A 415 -0.63 18.33 38.34
C HIS A 415 -1.54 18.25 39.58
N SER A 416 -2.83 18.54 39.43
CA SER A 416 -3.81 18.51 40.51
C SER A 416 -5.24 18.50 39.96
N PRO A 417 -6.22 17.91 40.69
CA PRO A 417 -6.08 17.22 41.97
C PRO A 417 -5.38 15.85 41.85
N ALA A 418 -4.86 15.32 42.96
CA ALA A 418 -4.09 14.07 42.97
C ALA A 418 -4.87 12.84 42.45
N ALA A 419 -6.20 12.93 42.38
CA ALA A 419 -7.06 11.88 41.84
C ALA A 419 -6.89 11.68 40.33
N ILE A 420 -6.53 12.74 39.60
CA ILE A 420 -6.34 12.75 38.15
C ILE A 420 -4.94 13.28 37.76
N GLU A 421 -3.98 13.24 38.70
CA GLU A 421 -2.60 13.63 38.41
C GLU A 421 -1.96 12.61 37.46
N GLY A 422 -1.38 13.09 36.36
CA GLY A 422 -0.76 12.21 35.38
C GLY A 422 -0.61 12.81 34.00
N SER A 423 0.01 12.02 33.13
CA SER A 423 0.14 12.32 31.71
C SER A 423 -1.01 11.69 30.94
N TYR A 424 -1.55 12.47 30.01
CA TYR A 424 -2.71 12.11 29.20
C TYR A 424 -2.33 12.15 27.72
N PRO A 425 -2.61 11.07 26.98
CA PRO A 425 -2.33 11.01 25.55
C PRO A 425 -3.24 11.98 24.81
N ALA A 426 -2.63 12.79 23.94
CA ALA A 426 -3.34 13.74 23.11
C ALA A 426 -2.74 13.78 21.70
N THR A 427 -3.46 14.46 20.80
CA THR A 427 -2.99 14.82 19.46
C THR A 427 -3.07 16.33 19.26
N ASP A 428 -2.10 16.92 18.57
CA ASP A 428 -2.07 18.35 18.27
C ASP A 428 -2.95 18.71 17.07
N ALA A 429 -3.40 19.96 17.02
CA ALA A 429 -4.09 20.49 15.86
C ALA A 429 -3.12 20.83 14.72
N VAL A 430 -3.56 20.65 13.47
CA VAL A 430 -2.80 21.08 12.28
C VAL A 430 -3.12 22.52 11.87
N PHE A 431 -3.69 23.31 12.78
CA PHE A 431 -3.98 24.73 12.60
C PHE A 431 -3.58 25.52 13.86
N GLY A 432 -3.38 26.83 13.69
CA GLY A 432 -2.77 27.66 14.74
C GLY A 432 -1.29 27.33 14.95
N PRO A 433 -0.66 27.88 16.00
CA PRO A 433 0.69 27.47 16.36
C PRO A 433 0.70 26.06 16.95
N GLY A 434 1.75 25.29 16.64
CA GLY A 434 2.02 24.02 17.32
C GLY A 434 2.34 24.20 18.80
N LEU A 435 2.43 23.09 19.53
CA LEU A 435 2.77 23.10 20.95
C LEU A 435 4.16 23.74 21.18
N PRO A 436 4.29 24.69 22.14
CA PRO A 436 5.56 25.34 22.41
C PRO A 436 6.56 24.40 23.08
N GLU A 437 7.86 24.61 22.85
CA GLU A 437 8.92 23.84 23.54
C GLU A 437 8.89 24.02 25.07
N THR A 438 8.45 25.20 25.54
CA THR A 438 8.20 25.46 26.96
C THR A 438 6.73 25.19 27.26
N PRO A 439 6.39 24.22 28.14
CA PRO A 439 5.00 23.90 28.44
C PRO A 439 4.20 25.09 28.97
N ILE A 440 2.95 25.20 28.53
CA ILE A 440 1.99 26.14 29.09
C ILE A 440 1.40 25.49 30.35
N THR A 441 1.56 26.14 31.51
CA THR A 441 0.97 25.70 32.77
C THR A 441 -0.03 26.75 33.24
N ALA A 442 -1.31 26.40 33.21
CA ALA A 442 -2.39 27.22 33.73
C ALA A 442 -3.56 26.32 34.20
N GLU A 443 -4.51 26.90 34.93
CA GLU A 443 -5.73 26.20 35.35
C GLU A 443 -6.58 25.84 34.12
N VAL A 444 -7.28 24.71 34.21
CA VAL A 444 -8.24 24.26 33.20
C VAL A 444 -9.64 24.72 33.60
N VAL A 445 -10.40 25.27 32.66
CA VAL A 445 -11.80 25.68 32.86
C VAL A 445 -12.66 25.14 31.73
N LEU A 446 -13.77 24.50 32.09
CA LEU A 446 -14.78 24.01 31.15
C LEU A 446 -15.51 25.20 30.52
N VAL A 447 -15.58 25.24 29.19
CA VAL A 447 -16.33 26.28 28.48
C VAL A 447 -17.83 26.07 28.69
N GLU A 448 -18.56 27.17 28.89
CA GLU A 448 -20.01 27.20 28.93
C GLU A 448 -20.51 28.20 27.87
N ASP A 449 -21.33 27.76 26.92
CA ASP A 449 -22.02 28.60 25.94
C ASP A 449 -23.53 28.66 26.17
N ASP A 450 -24.26 29.34 25.30
CA ASP A 450 -25.68 29.66 25.48
C ASP A 450 -26.67 28.62 24.93
N THR A 451 -26.20 27.52 24.32
CA THR A 451 -27.04 26.57 23.58
C THR A 451 -26.64 25.12 23.84
N ASP A 452 -27.60 24.20 24.05
CA ASP A 452 -27.29 22.78 24.18
C ASP A 452 -26.71 22.19 22.87
N PRO A 453 -25.57 21.46 22.89
CA PRO A 453 -24.76 21.11 24.08
C PRO A 453 -23.85 22.24 24.58
N VAL A 454 -24.05 22.65 25.84
CA VAL A 454 -23.49 23.90 26.40
C VAL A 454 -21.96 23.95 26.58
N ASN A 455 -21.22 22.89 26.28
CA ASN A 455 -19.78 22.84 26.51
C ASN A 455 -18.95 22.77 25.22
N ASP A 456 -19.59 22.96 24.07
CA ASP A 456 -18.94 22.73 22.79
C ASP A 456 -18.36 24.03 22.17
N GLY A 457 -18.68 25.20 22.73
CA GLY A 457 -18.08 26.49 22.35
C GLY A 457 -18.44 26.93 20.94
N CYS A 458 -19.53 26.42 20.38
CA CYS A 458 -20.00 26.79 19.05
C CYS A 458 -20.75 28.12 19.04
N GLU A 459 -21.40 28.47 20.15
CA GLU A 459 -22.16 29.70 20.32
C GLU A 459 -21.50 30.68 21.28
N THR A 460 -22.27 31.62 21.83
CA THR A 460 -21.74 32.69 22.69
C THR A 460 -21.28 32.12 24.02
N ILE A 461 -19.97 32.13 24.27
CA ILE A 461 -19.40 31.73 25.56
C ILE A 461 -19.90 32.66 26.67
N LEU A 462 -20.54 32.07 27.69
CA LEU A 462 -21.13 32.73 28.85
C LEU A 462 -20.12 32.96 29.98
N ASN A 463 -19.16 32.04 30.16
CA ASN A 463 -18.16 32.08 31.23
C ASN A 463 -16.80 32.65 30.77
N GLY A 464 -16.79 33.54 29.77
CA GLY A 464 -15.57 34.06 29.16
C GLY A 464 -14.60 34.75 30.14
N ALA A 465 -15.13 35.36 31.21
CA ALA A 465 -14.30 35.97 32.26
C ALA A 465 -13.44 34.93 33.01
N ASP A 466 -13.90 33.69 33.11
CA ASP A 466 -13.18 32.61 33.80
C ASP A 466 -12.11 31.97 32.90
N LEU A 467 -12.22 32.12 31.58
CA LEU A 467 -11.26 31.58 30.59
C LEU A 467 -10.01 32.44 30.42
N ALA A 468 -10.05 33.72 30.77
CA ALA A 468 -8.96 34.66 30.55
C ALA A 468 -7.67 34.21 31.28
N GLY A 469 -6.62 33.92 30.51
CA GLY A 469 -5.33 33.44 31.02
C GLY A 469 -5.28 31.95 31.38
N LYS A 470 -6.35 31.20 31.10
CA LYS A 470 -6.50 29.79 31.45
C LYS A 470 -6.57 28.89 30.21
N ILE A 471 -6.53 27.58 30.43
CA ILE A 471 -6.69 26.56 29.37
C ILE A 471 -8.17 26.22 29.28
N ALA A 472 -8.76 26.42 28.11
CA ALA A 472 -10.17 26.10 27.88
C ALA A 472 -10.34 24.61 27.59
N LEU A 473 -11.26 23.94 28.28
CA LEU A 473 -11.71 22.58 27.98
C LEU A 473 -13.04 22.66 27.23
N VAL A 474 -13.12 22.05 26.06
CA VAL A 474 -14.28 22.15 25.15
C VAL A 474 -14.65 20.77 24.65
N ASP A 475 -15.94 20.45 24.57
CA ASP A 475 -16.41 19.21 23.97
C ASP A 475 -16.42 19.30 22.42
N ARG A 476 -16.05 18.20 21.77
CA ARG A 476 -16.29 18.05 20.34
C ARG A 476 -17.80 18.05 20.09
N GLY A 477 -18.24 18.91 19.18
CA GLY A 477 -19.65 19.12 18.85
C GLY A 477 -19.85 19.35 17.36
N GLU A 478 -20.88 20.12 17.00
CA GLU A 478 -21.33 20.22 15.61
C GLU A 478 -20.55 21.24 14.77
N CYS A 479 -19.98 22.27 15.39
CA CYS A 479 -19.18 23.27 14.67
C CYS A 479 -17.72 22.85 14.46
N ASN A 480 -17.07 23.54 13.51
CA ASN A 480 -15.66 23.34 13.18
C ASN A 480 -14.73 23.58 14.36
N PHE A 481 -13.64 22.82 14.46
CA PHE A 481 -12.63 22.96 15.52
C PHE A 481 -12.03 24.37 15.60
N THR A 482 -11.81 25.01 14.46
CA THR A 482 -11.30 26.38 14.40
C THR A 482 -12.23 27.39 15.05
N ILE A 483 -13.55 27.20 14.95
CA ILE A 483 -14.54 28.07 15.61
C ILE A 483 -14.40 27.94 17.12
N LYS A 484 -14.37 26.71 17.65
CA LYS A 484 -14.22 26.42 19.08
C LYS A 484 -12.97 27.09 19.67
N VAL A 485 -11.84 26.89 19.00
CA VAL A 485 -10.54 27.44 19.44
C VAL A 485 -10.52 28.96 19.34
N LEU A 486 -11.05 29.54 18.26
CA LEU A 486 -11.12 30.99 18.08
C LEU A 486 -12.07 31.64 19.10
N SER A 487 -13.21 31.02 19.40
CA SER A 487 -14.16 31.48 20.42
C SER A 487 -13.49 31.54 21.80
N ALA A 488 -12.81 30.47 22.22
CA ALA A 488 -12.07 30.45 23.49
C ALA A 488 -10.91 31.46 23.51
N GLN A 489 -10.17 31.59 22.41
CA GLN A 489 -9.11 32.60 22.26
C GLN A 489 -9.65 34.02 22.43
N ASN A 490 -10.82 34.32 21.86
CA ASN A 490 -11.45 35.64 21.96
C ASN A 490 -11.88 35.97 23.40
N GLN A 491 -12.06 34.96 24.26
CA GLN A 491 -12.27 35.13 25.70
C GLN A 491 -10.95 35.19 26.50
N GLY A 492 -9.80 35.09 25.83
CA GLY A 492 -8.47 35.22 26.43
C GLY A 492 -7.85 33.92 26.93
N ALA A 493 -8.36 32.75 26.49
CA ALA A 493 -7.71 31.47 26.76
C ALA A 493 -6.28 31.43 26.17
N VAL A 494 -5.37 30.72 26.84
CA VAL A 494 -3.96 30.59 26.41
C VAL A 494 -3.66 29.31 25.64
N ALA A 495 -4.55 28.32 25.75
CA ALA A 495 -4.57 27.08 24.97
C ALA A 495 -5.96 26.45 25.05
N VAL A 496 -6.25 25.48 24.18
CA VAL A 496 -7.54 24.76 24.17
C VAL A 496 -7.32 23.25 24.15
N ILE A 497 -8.05 22.55 25.02
CA ILE A 497 -8.16 21.08 25.05
C ILE A 497 -9.55 20.73 24.54
N VAL A 498 -9.61 19.98 23.44
CA VAL A 498 -10.88 19.47 22.89
C VAL A 498 -11.06 18.02 23.33
N VAL A 499 -12.20 17.71 23.95
CA VAL A 499 -12.56 16.34 24.34
C VAL A 499 -13.27 15.66 23.19
N ASN A 500 -12.79 14.50 22.77
CA ASN A 500 -13.49 13.72 21.74
C ASN A 500 -14.87 13.26 22.25
N ASN A 501 -15.88 13.24 21.38
CA ASN A 501 -17.25 12.88 21.74
C ASN A 501 -17.63 11.43 21.37
N THR A 502 -16.70 10.69 20.77
CA THR A 502 -16.82 9.26 20.46
C THR A 502 -15.78 8.46 21.23
N ASP A 503 -16.12 7.22 21.61
CA ASP A 503 -15.13 6.28 22.12
C ASP A 503 -14.10 5.96 21.03
N GLY A 504 -12.83 5.84 21.42
CA GLY A 504 -11.71 5.63 20.51
C GLY A 504 -10.68 6.76 20.56
N ALA A 505 -9.65 6.63 19.74
CA ALA A 505 -8.52 7.55 19.75
C ALA A 505 -8.89 8.98 19.32
N PRO A 506 -8.26 10.01 19.91
CA PRO A 506 -8.28 11.37 19.39
C PRO A 506 -7.98 11.43 17.90
N ILE A 507 -8.64 12.36 17.20
CA ILE A 507 -8.38 12.64 15.79
C ILE A 507 -7.63 13.95 15.65
N THR A 508 -6.74 14.04 14.67
CA THR A 508 -6.03 15.28 14.36
C THR A 508 -7.04 16.35 13.95
N MET A 509 -7.04 17.48 14.67
CA MET A 509 -7.98 18.56 14.41
C MET A 509 -7.50 19.41 13.23
N GLY A 510 -8.26 19.43 12.14
CA GLY A 510 -8.00 20.23 10.94
C GLY A 510 -8.90 21.45 10.80
N GLY A 511 -8.47 22.41 9.96
CA GLY A 511 -9.27 23.57 9.59
C GLY A 511 -8.40 24.73 9.07
N THR A 512 -9.03 25.69 8.38
CA THR A 512 -8.36 26.87 7.83
C THR A 512 -8.87 28.13 8.53
N GLU A 513 -8.14 28.60 9.53
CA GLU A 513 -8.41 29.88 10.20
C GLU A 513 -7.09 30.55 10.60
N GLY A 514 -6.79 31.68 9.97
CA GLY A 514 -5.50 32.38 10.12
C GLY A 514 -5.41 33.25 11.37
N GLN A 515 -6.51 33.44 12.10
CA GLN A 515 -6.55 34.28 13.30
C GLN A 515 -6.20 33.55 14.60
N ILE A 516 -6.03 32.22 14.55
CA ILE A 516 -5.68 31.41 15.73
C ILE A 516 -4.19 31.57 16.03
N THR A 517 -3.91 32.02 17.25
CA THR A 517 -2.58 32.34 17.79
C THR A 517 -2.27 31.59 19.08
N ILE A 518 -3.16 30.69 19.53
CA ILE A 518 -2.98 29.78 20.67
C ILE A 518 -2.96 28.32 20.22
N PRO A 519 -2.18 27.44 20.89
CA PRO A 519 -2.13 26.02 20.54
C PRO A 519 -3.40 25.29 21.00
N SER A 520 -3.70 24.17 20.35
CA SER A 520 -4.80 23.29 20.77
C SER A 520 -4.48 21.82 20.58
N ILE A 521 -5.06 20.98 21.44
CA ILE A 521 -4.92 19.52 21.44
C ILE A 521 -6.28 18.84 21.56
N MET A 522 -6.38 17.59 21.13
CA MET A 522 -7.54 16.72 21.39
C MET A 522 -7.15 15.54 22.28
N ILE A 523 -8.02 15.21 23.24
CA ILE A 523 -7.88 14.08 24.17
C ILE A 523 -9.02 13.06 24.03
N PHE A 524 -8.84 11.88 24.62
CA PHE A 524 -9.84 10.82 24.64
C PHE A 524 -11.11 11.28 25.37
N LYS A 525 -12.25 10.71 24.96
CA LYS A 525 -13.52 10.93 25.65
C LYS A 525 -13.44 10.56 27.13
N SER A 526 -12.89 9.37 27.44
CA SER A 526 -12.75 8.86 28.80
C SER A 526 -11.94 9.79 29.70
N ASP A 527 -10.89 10.40 29.16
CA ASP A 527 -9.99 11.28 29.90
C ASP A 527 -10.65 12.64 30.13
N GLY A 528 -11.32 13.18 29.11
CA GLY A 528 -12.10 14.41 29.26
C GLY A 528 -13.25 14.27 30.26
N ASP A 529 -13.92 13.11 30.30
CA ASP A 529 -14.96 12.83 31.30
C ASP A 529 -14.38 12.82 32.73
N LEU A 530 -13.17 12.26 32.93
CA LEU A 530 -12.47 12.30 34.22
C LEU A 530 -12.11 13.73 34.65
N ILE A 531 -11.63 14.56 33.70
CA ILE A 531 -11.28 15.95 33.97
C ILE A 531 -12.52 16.76 34.32
N LYS A 532 -13.60 16.62 33.54
CA LYS A 532 -14.87 17.33 33.77
C LYS A 532 -15.46 17.01 35.14
N ALA A 533 -15.38 15.76 35.58
CA ALA A 533 -15.87 15.36 36.90
C ALA A 533 -15.16 16.04 38.09
N GLU A 534 -13.95 16.58 37.90
CA GLU A 534 -13.21 17.35 38.93
C GLU A 534 -13.40 18.87 38.78
N LEU A 535 -14.09 19.33 37.72
CA LEU A 535 -14.41 20.74 37.46
C LEU A 535 -15.85 21.10 37.85
N GLU A 536 -16.71 20.09 38.07
CA GLU A 536 -18.05 20.21 38.70
C GLU A 536 -17.94 20.35 40.23
#